data_AF-A0AAP4FXK9-F1
#
_entry.id   AF-A0AAP4FXK9-F1
#
_cell.length_a   1.000
_cell.length_b   1.000
_cell.length_c   1.000
_cell.angle_alpha   90.00
_cell.angle_beta   90.00
_cell.angle_gamma   90.00
#
_symmetry.space_group_name_H-M   'P 1'
#
loop_
_entity.id
_entity.type
_entity.pdbx_description
1 polymer ?
#
loop_
_entity_poly.entity_id
_entity_poly.type
_entity_poly.pdbx_seq_one_letter_code
_entity_poly.pdbx_strand_id
1 'polypeptide(L)' 'MHTCARCGKKRNILERLFALDDEYCDECLFDTDQELREKRIIPVRQPDKCKKEHTP' A
#
# COMPACT_ATOMS: atom_id res chain seq x y z
N MET A 1 -14.05 4.10 -17.17
CA MET A 1 -13.87 4.07 -15.71
C MET A 1 -12.90 2.94 -15.41
N HIS A 2 -11.73 3.22 -14.82
CA HIS A 2 -10.78 2.17 -14.46
C HIS A 2 -11.14 1.62 -13.08
N THR A 3 -11.22 0.29 -12.96
CA THR A 3 -11.50 -0.42 -11.72
C THR A 3 -10.28 -1.23 -11.35
N CYS A 4 -9.90 -1.22 -10.07
CA CYS A 4 -8.85 -2.11 -9.57
C CYS A 4 -9.24 -3.57 -9.81
N ALA A 5 -8.36 -4.36 -10.41
CA ALA A 5 -8.61 -5.79 -10.65
C ALA A 5 -8.71 -6.61 -9.34
N ARG A 6 -8.06 -6.17 -8.26
CA ARG A 6 -8.03 -6.88 -6.97
C ARG A 6 -9.22 -6.56 -6.07
N CYS A 7 -9.56 -5.27 -5.90
CA CYS A 7 -10.62 -4.85 -4.98
C CYS A 7 -11.87 -4.29 -5.67
N GLY A 8 -11.86 -4.13 -7.00
CA GLY A 8 -12.98 -3.57 -7.76
C GLY A 8 -13.22 -2.07 -7.56
N LYS A 9 -12.37 -1.38 -6.78
CA LYS A 9 -12.51 0.06 -6.50
C LYS A 9 -12.43 0.87 -7.79
N LYS A 10 -13.44 1.70 -8.04
CA LYS A 10 -13.46 2.65 -9.17
C LYS A 10 -12.49 3.79 -8.89
N ARG A 11 -11.55 4.01 -9.81
CA ARG A 11 -10.59 5.12 -9.75
C ARG A 11 -11.05 6.29 -10.61
N ASN A 12 -10.97 7.48 -10.03
CA ASN A 12 -11.25 8.75 -10.69
C ASN A 12 -10.03 9.22 -11.50
N ILE A 13 -10.21 10.22 -12.36
CA ILE A 13 -9.16 10.71 -13.26
C ILE A 13 -7.93 11.22 -12.51
N LEU A 14 -8.13 11.84 -11.34
CA LEU A 14 -7.03 12.30 -10.47
C LEU A 14 -6.21 11.14 -9.92
N GLU A 15 -6.89 10.11 -9.40
CA GLU A 15 -6.25 8.87 -8.92
C GLU A 15 -5.50 8.17 -10.06
N ARG A 16 -5.99 8.27 -11.30
CA ARG A 16 -5.30 7.72 -12.48
C ARG A 16 -4.02 8.47 -12.83
N LEU A 17 -4.01 9.79 -12.73
CA LEU A 17 -2.83 10.61 -13.03
C LEU A 17 -1.68 10.36 -12.04
N PHE A 18 -2.01 10.02 -10.80
CA PHE A 18 -1.05 9.70 -9.74
C PHE A 18 -0.92 8.20 -9.47
N ALA A 19 -1.59 7.34 -10.24
CA ALA A 19 -1.54 5.90 -10.03
C ALA A 19 -0.14 5.38 -10.36
N LEU A 20 0.43 4.54 -9.48
CA LEU A 20 1.63 3.79 -9.81
C LEU A 20 1.38 2.71 -10.88
N ASP A 21 0.13 2.26 -11.04
CA ASP A 21 -0.25 1.17 -11.95
C ASP A 21 -1.68 1.35 -12.50
N ASP A 22 -1.89 1.07 -13.78
CA ASP A 22 -3.21 1.22 -14.43
C ASP A 22 -4.20 0.11 -14.03
N GLU A 23 -3.73 -1.04 -13.51
CA GLU A 23 -4.53 -2.24 -13.26
C GLU A 23 -4.89 -2.41 -11.77
N TYR A 24 -3.96 -2.12 -10.86
CA TYR A 24 -4.13 -2.23 -9.39
C TYR A 24 -4.07 -0.88 -8.69
N CYS A 25 -4.94 -0.65 -7.70
CA CYS A 25 -4.90 0.60 -6.94
C CYS A 25 -3.72 0.60 -5.98
N ASP A 26 -3.23 1.79 -5.63
CA ASP A 26 -2.05 1.96 -4.78
C ASP A 26 -2.17 1.23 -3.43
N GLU A 27 -3.37 1.18 -2.85
CA GLU A 27 -3.65 0.39 -1.63
C GLU A 27 -3.37 -1.11 -1.85
N CYS A 28 -3.81 -1.68 -2.96
CA CYS A 28 -3.61 -3.10 -3.28
C CYS A 28 -2.16 -3.40 -3.65
N LEU A 29 -1.49 -2.47 -4.33
CA LEU A 29 -0.06 -2.57 -4.61
C LEU A 29 0.77 -2.54 -3.33
N PHE A 30 0.44 -1.63 -2.42
CA PHE A 30 1.12 -1.51 -1.14
C PHE A 30 0.96 -2.78 -0.29
N ASP A 31 -0.25 -3.33 -0.23
CA ASP A 31 -0.52 -4.60 0.46
C ASP A 31 0.30 -5.75 -0.16
N THR A 32 0.35 -5.83 -1.49
CA THR A 32 1.15 -6.84 -2.21
C THR A 32 2.64 -6.70 -1.91
N ASP A 33 3.17 -5.47 -1.91
CA ASP A 33 4.58 -5.21 -1.59
C ASP A 33 4.88 -5.56 -0.14
N GLN A 34 4.00 -5.20 0.79
CA GLN A 34 4.11 -5.57 2.20
C GLN A 34 4.10 -7.09 2.39
N GLU A 35 3.15 -7.81 1.78
CA GLU A 35 3.09 -9.27 1.80
C GLU A 35 4.38 -9.90 1.24
N LEU A 36 4.88 -9.37 0.12
CA LEU A 36 6.10 -9.86 -0.52
C LEU A 36 7.33 -9.57 0.33
N ARG A 37 7.36 -8.42 1.00
CA ARG A 37 8.40 -8.04 1.95
C ARG A 37 8.37 -8.97 3.15
N GLU A 38 7.21 -9.20 3.75
CA GLU A 38 7.04 -10.13 4.88
C GLU A 38 7.45 -11.56 4.51
N LYS A 39 7.08 -12.05 3.33
CA LYS A 39 7.49 -13.37 2.83
C LYS A 39 9.00 -13.45 2.52
N ARG A 40 9.66 -12.31 2.29
CA ARG A 40 11.12 -12.20 2.11
C ARG A 40 11.91 -11.92 3.39
N ILE A 41 11.26 -11.76 4.55
CA ILE A 41 11.96 -11.54 5.82
C ILE A 41 12.55 -12.88 6.33
N ILE A 42 13.85 -13.06 6.07
CA ILE A 42 14.78 -13.57 7.09
C ILE A 42 14.57 -12.69 8.33
N PRO A 43 14.36 -13.22 9.55
CA PRO A 43 13.87 -12.47 10.71
C PRO A 43 14.82 -11.32 11.09
N VAL A 44 14.55 -10.13 10.57
CA VAL A 44 15.13 -8.89 11.07
C VAL A 44 14.19 -8.40 12.15
N ARG A 45 14.64 -8.54 13.41
CA ARG A 45 13.98 -7.97 14.60
C ARG A 45 13.70 -6.49 14.33
N GLN A 46 12.42 -6.12 14.25
CA GLN A 46 12.01 -4.72 14.24
C GLN A 46 12.02 -4.22 15.70
N PRO A 47 12.83 -3.21 16.07
CA PRO A 47 12.60 -2.51 17.33
C PRO A 47 11.36 -1.63 17.17
N ASP A 48 10.43 -1.80 18.09
CA ASP A 48 9.21 -1.03 18.27
C ASP A 48 9.44 0.47 18.08
N LYS A 49 8.93 1.03 16.98
CA LYS A 49 8.85 2.49 16.80
C LYS A 49 7.47 2.90 16.33
N CYS A 50 6.56 3.05 17.30
CA CYS A 50 5.59 4.13 17.25
C CYS A 50 5.26 4.62 18.68
N LYS A 51 6.23 5.21 19.37
CA LYS A 51 5.92 6.25 20.35
C LYS A 51 5.64 7.53 19.56
N LYS A 52 4.37 7.87 19.38
CA LYS A 52 3.96 9.26 19.09
C LYS A 52 3.75 9.93 20.44
N GLU A 53 4.80 10.58 20.94
CA GLU A 53 4.63 11.66 21.92
C GLU A 53 3.96 12.82 21.19
N HIS A 54 2.82 13.28 21.70
CA HIS A 54 2.32 14.62 21.44
C HIS A 54 1.68 15.14 22.73
N THR A 55 2.45 15.95 23.44
CA THR A 55 2.05 16.71 24.63
C THR A 55 1.72 18.13 24.18
N PRO A 56 0.56 18.71 24.56
CA PRO A 56 0.40 20.17 24.59
C PRO A 56 1.00 20.78 25.86
#